data_AF-A0A8T3AVG3-F1
#
_entry.id   AF-A0A8T3AVG3-F1
#
_cell.length_a   1.000
_cell.length_b   1.000
_cell.length_c   1.000
_cell.angle_alpha   90.00
_cell.angle_beta   90.00
_cell.angle_gamma   90.00
#
_symmetry.space_group_name_H-M   'P 1'
#
loop_
_entity.id
_entity.type
_entity.pdbx_description
1 polymer ?
#
loop_
_entity_poly.entity_id
_entity_poly.type
_entity_poly.pdbx_seq_one_letter_code
_entity_poly.pdbx_strand_id
1 'polypeptide(L)'
;MKLKFEALSKFLLFKVSVEKQFNKPIKILRSDNVGEFINSNSQVSLQNAGIIHQLSCPYTLEQNCVVERKHCHIIETLLSLMFDAKLPLQFLVDTLLSIMHLINRFPISHSPKTSPYQLLYRKLSNNTHLKMFSCLYYQ
;
A
#
# COMPACT_ATOMS: atom_id res chain seq x y z
N MET A 1 -9.75 -9.12 17.98
CA MET A 1 -8.80 -10.06 17.31
C MET A 1 -9.48 -10.69 16.09
N LYS A 2 -9.71 -9.89 15.04
CA LYS A 2 -10.36 -10.30 13.76
C LYS A 2 -9.35 -10.45 12.60
N LEU A 3 -8.05 -10.34 12.89
CA LEU A 3 -7.06 -9.75 11.96
C LEU A 3 -6.42 -10.75 10.98
N LYS A 4 -6.18 -12.02 11.36
CA LYS A 4 -5.33 -12.93 10.56
C LYS A 4 -6.00 -13.51 9.31
N PHE A 5 -7.25 -13.95 9.41
CA PHE A 5 -7.98 -14.51 8.26
C PHE A 5 -8.34 -13.44 7.23
N GLU A 6 -8.62 -12.22 7.71
CA GLU A 6 -8.95 -11.10 6.84
C GLU A 6 -7.76 -10.73 5.94
N ALA A 7 -6.54 -10.65 6.49
CA ALA A 7 -5.34 -10.34 5.73
C ALA A 7 -5.08 -11.29 4.55
N LEU A 8 -5.16 -12.61 4.78
CA LEU A 8 -5.02 -13.59 3.70
C LEU A 8 -6.11 -13.43 2.65
N SER A 9 -7.37 -13.29 3.07
CA SER A 9 -8.48 -13.13 2.13
C SER A 9 -8.33 -11.89 1.25
N LYS A 10 -7.92 -10.76 1.84
CA LYS A 10 -7.66 -9.51 1.13
C LYS A 10 -6.46 -9.64 0.20
N PHE A 11 -5.40 -10.34 0.63
CA PHE A 11 -4.25 -10.64 -0.22
C PHE A 11 -4.63 -11.48 -1.44
N LEU A 12 -5.45 -12.52 -1.29
CA LEU A 12 -5.89 -13.35 -2.40
C LEU A 12 -6.75 -12.56 -3.40
N LEU A 13 -7.64 -11.69 -2.91
CA LEU A 13 -8.39 -10.77 -3.77
C LEU A 13 -7.47 -9.80 -4.53
N PHE A 14 -6.47 -9.25 -3.83
CA PHE A 14 -5.46 -8.38 -4.43
C PHE A 14 -4.60 -9.12 -5.47
N LYS A 15 -4.19 -10.37 -5.21
CA LYS A 15 -3.45 -11.20 -6.16
C LYS A 15 -4.23 -11.34 -7.46
N VAL A 16 -5.51 -11.73 -7.37
CA VAL A 16 -6.35 -11.93 -8.56
C VAL A 16 -6.51 -10.63 -9.34
N SER A 17 -6.74 -9.50 -8.65
CA SER A 17 -6.88 -8.21 -9.34
C SER A 17 -5.59 -7.80 -10.06
N VAL A 18 -4.43 -7.95 -9.42
CA VAL A 18 -3.14 -7.59 -10.01
C VAL A 18 -2.81 -8.48 -11.21
N GLU A 19 -3.01 -9.78 -11.08
CA GLU A 19 -2.75 -10.75 -12.14
C GLU A 19 -3.64 -10.52 -13.35
N LYS A 20 -4.93 -10.21 -13.14
CA LYS A 20 -5.88 -9.97 -14.23
C LYS A 20 -5.76 -8.58 -14.86
N GLN A 21 -5.51 -7.53 -14.07
CA GLN A 21 -5.45 -6.16 -14.59
C GLN A 21 -4.10 -5.83 -15.23
N PHE A 22 -3.00 -6.38 -14.71
CA PHE A 22 -1.64 -6.00 -15.14
C PHE A 22 -0.85 -7.14 -15.79
N ASN A 23 -1.40 -8.36 -15.86
CA ASN A 23 -0.68 -9.55 -16.31
C ASN A 23 0.66 -9.73 -15.60
N LYS A 24 0.68 -9.45 -14.28
CA LYS A 24 1.86 -9.56 -13.42
C LYS A 24 1.63 -10.66 -12.36
N PRO A 25 2.20 -11.86 -12.54
CA PRO A 25 2.11 -12.91 -11.54
C PRO A 25 2.91 -12.56 -10.30
N ILE A 26 2.31 -12.73 -9.12
CA ILE A 26 3.00 -12.58 -7.85
C ILE A 26 3.75 -13.89 -7.60
N LYS A 27 5.09 -13.84 -7.57
CA LYS A 27 5.93 -15.04 -7.42
C LYS A 27 6.39 -15.28 -5.99
N ILE A 28 6.64 -14.21 -5.25
CA ILE A 28 7.25 -14.25 -3.92
C ILE A 28 6.46 -13.30 -3.03
N LEU A 29 6.03 -13.80 -1.86
CA LEU A 29 5.53 -12.98 -0.77
C LEU A 29 6.58 -12.96 0.34
N ARG A 30 7.02 -11.78 0.76
CA ARG A 30 7.88 -11.61 1.93
C ARG A 30 7.05 -11.07 3.09
N SER A 31 7.13 -11.70 4.26
CA SER A 31 6.50 -11.21 5.48
C SER A 31 7.44 -11.32 6.68
N ASP A 32 7.08 -10.65 7.76
CA ASP A 32 7.71 -10.82 9.05
C ASP A 32 7.49 -12.23 9.62
N ASN A 33 8.38 -12.63 10.53
CA ASN A 33 8.32 -13.90 11.25
C ASN A 33 7.32 -13.88 12.42
N VAL A 34 6.53 -12.82 12.54
CA VAL A 34 5.53 -12.60 13.61
C VAL A 34 4.23 -12.10 12.97
N GLY A 35 3.66 -12.90 12.08
CA GLY A 35 2.68 -12.39 11.13
C GLY A 35 1.46 -13.26 10.85
N GLU A 36 0.59 -12.71 10.02
CA GLU A 36 -0.71 -13.25 9.61
C GLU A 36 -0.58 -14.38 8.57
N PHE A 37 0.62 -14.54 7.98
CA PHE A 37 0.92 -15.50 6.92
C PHE A 37 1.64 -16.77 7.39
N ILE A 38 1.89 -16.93 8.69
CA ILE A 38 2.63 -18.07 9.25
C ILE A 38 1.74 -19.29 9.52
N ASN A 39 0.42 -19.09 9.57
CA ASN A 39 -0.53 -20.17 9.87
C ASN A 39 -0.51 -21.25 8.79
N SER A 40 -0.86 -22.50 9.14
CA SER A 40 -0.92 -23.61 8.17
C SER A 40 -1.82 -23.30 6.96
N ASN A 41 -2.99 -22.71 7.20
CA ASN A 41 -3.94 -22.34 6.14
C ASN A 41 -3.35 -21.32 5.16
N SER A 42 -2.53 -20.38 5.63
CA SER A 42 -1.89 -19.39 4.76
C SER A 42 -0.78 -19.99 3.94
N GLN A 43 0.04 -20.85 4.55
CA GLN A 43 1.09 -21.58 3.84
C GLN A 43 0.51 -22.45 2.72
N VAL A 44 -0.55 -23.24 3.02
CA VAL A 44 -1.23 -24.07 2.02
C VAL A 44 -1.82 -23.22 0.90
N SER A 45 -2.46 -22.09 1.23
CA SER A 45 -3.04 -21.20 0.21
C SER A 45 -1.98 -20.60 -0.71
N LEU A 46 -0.84 -20.18 -0.16
CA LEU A 46 0.29 -19.64 -0.92
C LEU A 46 0.95 -20.72 -1.80
N GLN A 47 1.13 -21.93 -1.26
CA GLN A 47 1.66 -23.08 -2.02
C GLN A 47 0.74 -23.47 -3.18
N ASN A 48 -0.57 -23.57 -2.95
CA ASN A 48 -1.57 -23.85 -4.00
C ASN A 48 -1.57 -22.77 -5.09
N ALA A 49 -1.26 -21.53 -4.72
CA ALA A 49 -1.13 -20.42 -5.64
C ALA A 49 0.24 -20.35 -6.34
N GLY A 50 1.19 -21.24 -6.01
CA GLY A 50 2.55 -21.26 -6.54
C GLY A 50 3.44 -20.12 -6.04
N ILE A 51 3.08 -19.48 -4.91
CA ILE A 51 3.80 -18.35 -4.34
C ILE A 51 4.82 -18.84 -3.32
N ILE A 52 6.08 -18.45 -3.50
CA ILE A 52 7.13 -18.71 -2.52
C ILE A 52 6.97 -17.72 -1.37
N HIS A 53 6.70 -18.23 -0.16
CA HIS A 53 6.67 -17.43 1.04
C HIS A 53 8.06 -17.35 1.67
N GLN A 54 8.59 -16.14 1.80
CA GLN A 54 9.86 -15.87 2.47
C GLN A 54 9.58 -15.12 3.77
N LEU A 55 10.15 -15.63 4.86
CA LEU A 55 10.07 -14.99 6.16
C LEU A 55 11.34 -14.18 6.39
N SER A 56 11.20 -12.93 6.81
CA SER A 56 12.36 -12.13 7.21
C SER A 56 12.97 -12.71 8.49
N CYS A 57 14.30 -12.73 8.60
CA CYS A 57 14.95 -13.19 9.82
C CYS A 57 14.49 -12.31 11.01
N PRO A 58 14.18 -12.90 12.18
CA PRO A 58 13.90 -12.12 13.36
C PRO A 58 15.07 -11.16 13.63
N TYR A 59 14.75 -9.92 14.01
CA TYR A 59 15.71 -8.84 14.26
C TYR A 59 16.44 -8.27 13.02
N THR A 60 16.08 -8.68 11.79
CA THR A 60 16.55 -8.00 10.56
C THR A 60 15.51 -7.00 10.06
N LEU A 61 15.47 -5.84 10.71
CA LEU A 61 14.55 -4.74 10.36
C LEU A 61 14.68 -4.33 8.89
N GLU A 62 15.89 -4.38 8.32
CA GLU A 62 16.20 -3.97 6.95
C GLU A 62 15.34 -4.67 5.88
N GLN A 63 14.95 -5.93 6.11
CA GLN A 63 14.18 -6.70 5.14
C GLN A 63 12.71 -6.24 5.05
N ASN A 64 12.15 -5.72 6.15
CA ASN A 64 10.80 -5.15 6.20
C ASN A 64 10.77 -3.62 6.14
N CYS A 65 11.94 -2.98 6.23
CA CYS A 65 12.09 -1.53 6.19
C CYS A 65 11.40 -0.86 4.98
N VAL A 66 11.19 -1.56 3.87
CA VAL A 66 10.48 -0.97 2.72
C VAL A 66 9.00 -0.77 3.02
N VAL A 67 8.35 -1.80 3.58
CA VAL A 67 6.93 -1.75 3.95
C VAL A 67 6.73 -0.78 5.11
N GLU A 68 7.60 -0.85 6.12
CA GLU A 68 7.56 0.03 7.29
C GLU A 68 7.77 1.49 6.89
N ARG A 69 8.80 1.82 6.10
CA ARG A 69 9.02 3.19 5.61
C ARG A 69 7.84 3.70 4.79
N LYS A 70 7.25 2.84 3.96
CA LYS A 70 6.08 3.25 3.17
C LYS A 70 4.88 3.51 4.07
N HIS A 71 4.63 2.66 5.06
CA HIS A 71 3.56 2.85 6.02
C HIS A 71 3.77 4.12 6.86
N CYS A 72 4.96 4.34 7.42
CA CYS A 72 5.28 5.56 8.16
C CYS A 72 5.09 6.80 7.29
N HIS A 73 5.63 6.80 6.06
CA HIS A 73 5.45 7.93 5.14
C HIS A 73 3.97 8.24 4.86
N ILE A 74 3.14 7.21 4.69
CA ILE A 74 1.69 7.36 4.49
C ILE A 74 1.02 7.99 5.72
N ILE A 75 1.35 7.52 6.92
CA ILE A 75 0.73 8.01 8.16
C ILE A 75 1.22 9.42 8.48
N GLU A 76 2.50 9.71 8.34
CA GLU A 76 3.07 11.04 8.56
C GLU A 76 2.48 12.08 7.60
N THR A 77 2.37 11.74 6.32
CA THR A 77 1.73 12.63 5.32
C THR A 77 0.25 12.84 5.60
N LEU A 78 -0.46 11.80 6.06
CA LEU A 78 -1.86 11.88 6.50
C LEU A 78 -2.03 12.85 7.66
N LEU A 79 -1.27 12.66 8.73
CA LEU A 79 -1.38 13.48 9.91
C LEU A 79 -0.97 14.93 9.63
N SER A 80 0.09 15.13 8.85
CA SER A 80 0.52 16.47 8.42
C SER A 80 -0.56 17.19 7.62
N LEU A 81 -1.20 16.50 6.67
CA LEU A 81 -2.23 17.11 5.82
C LEU A 81 -3.50 17.44 6.62
N MET A 82 -3.93 16.55 7.51
CA MET A 82 -5.07 16.80 8.38
C MET A 82 -4.82 17.96 9.34
N PHE A 83 -3.59 18.08 9.87
CA PHE A 83 -3.19 19.16 10.76
C PHE A 83 -3.19 20.51 10.03
N ASP A 84 -2.57 20.59 8.85
CA ASP A 84 -2.49 21.80 8.04
C ASP A 84 -3.88 22.28 7.58
N ALA A 85 -4.73 21.35 7.13
CA ALA A 85 -6.09 21.64 6.70
C ALA A 85 -7.10 21.75 7.86
N LYS A 86 -6.67 21.60 9.12
CA LYS A 86 -7.52 21.62 10.34
C LYS A 86 -8.74 20.70 10.25
N LEU A 87 -8.57 19.51 9.67
CA LEU A 87 -9.68 18.57 9.47
C LEU A 87 -9.96 17.73 10.74
N PRO A 88 -11.23 17.53 11.11
CA PRO A 88 -11.57 16.59 12.17
C PRO A 88 -11.29 15.14 11.77
N LEU A 89 -11.09 14.27 12.77
CA LEU A 89 -10.75 12.85 12.59
C LEU A 89 -11.76 12.04 11.75
N GLN A 90 -13.01 12.51 11.63
CA GLN A 90 -14.02 11.87 10.79
C GLN A 90 -13.61 11.80 9.30
N PHE A 91 -12.77 12.73 8.83
CA PHE A 91 -12.29 12.74 7.44
C PHE A 91 -11.00 11.92 7.23
N LEU A 92 -10.57 11.14 8.23
CA LEU A 92 -9.30 10.40 8.16
C LEU A 92 -9.28 9.42 6.98
N VAL A 93 -10.39 8.71 6.73
CA VAL A 93 -10.47 7.75 5.61
C VAL A 93 -10.43 8.45 4.26
N ASP A 94 -11.18 9.54 4.08
CA ASP A 94 -11.21 10.31 2.84
C ASP A 94 -9.85 10.98 2.54
N THR A 95 -9.20 11.47 3.59
CA THR A 95 -7.86 12.06 3.51
C THR A 95 -6.83 10.99 3.17
N LEU A 96 -6.93 9.80 3.78
CA LEU A 96 -6.06 8.66 3.47
C LEU A 96 -6.20 8.23 1.99
N LEU A 97 -7.42 8.15 1.47
CA LEU A 97 -7.67 7.83 0.06
C LEU A 97 -7.08 8.88 -0.87
N SER A 98 -7.25 10.16 -0.53
CA SER A 98 -6.70 11.29 -1.28
C SER A 98 -5.16 11.23 -1.31
N ILE A 99 -4.54 10.96 -0.16
CA ILE A 99 -3.08 10.85 -0.05
C ILE A 99 -2.56 9.63 -0.80
N MET A 100 -3.21 8.47 -0.69
CA MET A 100 -2.84 7.29 -1.51
C MET A 100 -2.86 7.62 -3.00
N HIS A 101 -3.88 8.37 -3.43
CA HIS A 101 -4.00 8.80 -4.81
C HIS A 101 -2.84 9.71 -5.24
N LEU A 102 -2.48 10.69 -4.40
CA LEU A 102 -1.38 11.61 -4.67
C LEU A 102 -0.03 10.88 -4.65
N ILE A 103 0.27 10.12 -3.60
CA ILE A 103 1.53 9.36 -3.44
C ILE A 103 1.79 8.44 -4.64
N ASN A 104 0.75 7.84 -5.23
CA ASN A 104 0.91 6.97 -6.39
C ASN A 104 1.09 7.74 -7.72
N ARG A 105 0.72 9.02 -7.79
CA ARG A 105 0.79 9.84 -9.02
C ARG A 105 1.95 10.83 -9.07
N PHE A 106 2.52 11.19 -7.93
CA PHE A 106 3.72 12.02 -7.87
C PHE A 106 5.01 11.19 -8.00
N PRO A 107 6.07 11.74 -8.61
CA PRO A 107 7.36 11.09 -8.70
C PRO A 107 7.98 10.91 -7.31
N ILE A 108 8.68 9.79 -7.12
CA ILE A 108 9.44 9.51 -5.89
C ILE A 108 10.78 10.25 -5.97
N SER A 109 11.31 10.73 -4.84
CA SER A 109 12.54 11.55 -4.82
C SER A 109 13.75 10.88 -5.52
N HIS A 110 13.84 9.54 -5.46
CA HIS A 110 14.92 8.77 -6.09
C HIS A 110 14.70 8.49 -7.59
N SER A 111 13.51 8.74 -8.13
CA SER A 111 13.18 8.59 -9.55
C SER A 111 12.32 9.77 -10.03
N PRO A 112 12.89 10.98 -10.12
CA PRO A 112 12.14 12.23 -10.32
C PRO A 112 11.37 12.30 -11.65
N LYS A 113 11.63 11.35 -12.57
CA LYS A 113 11.03 11.32 -13.92
C LYS A 113 9.82 10.39 -14.05
N THR A 114 9.51 9.56 -13.05
CA THR A 114 8.46 8.53 -13.16
C THR A 114 7.71 8.32 -11.86
N SER A 115 6.38 8.43 -11.89
CA SER A 115 5.51 8.08 -10.76
C SER A 115 5.17 6.60 -10.72
N PRO A 116 4.78 6.04 -9.56
CA PRO A 116 4.29 4.65 -9.45
C PRO A 116 3.16 4.34 -10.42
N TYR A 117 2.23 5.28 -10.61
CA TYR A 117 1.13 5.17 -11.57
C TYR A 117 1.66 4.98 -13.00
N GLN A 118 2.64 5.79 -13.39
CA GLN A 118 3.24 5.69 -14.72
C GLN A 118 4.00 4.38 -14.91
N LEU A 119 4.70 3.89 -13.87
CA LEU A 119 5.39 2.60 -13.93
C LEU A 119 4.42 1.42 -14.07
N LEU A 120 3.29 1.46 -13.35
CA LEU A 120 2.31 0.38 -13.32
C LEU A 120 1.42 0.37 -14.57
N TYR A 121 0.86 1.53 -14.96
CA TYR A 121 -0.08 1.65 -16.07
C TYR A 121 0.58 1.99 -17.41
N ARG A 122 1.90 2.29 -17.41
CA ARG A 122 2.65 2.76 -18.61
C ARG A 122 2.00 3.98 -19.27
N LYS A 123 1.31 4.81 -18.47
CA LYS A 123 0.56 5.99 -18.92
C LYS A 123 0.87 7.18 -18.01
N LEU A 124 0.96 8.36 -18.59
CA LEU A 124 1.08 9.60 -17.81
C LEU A 124 -0.16 9.81 -16.95
N SER A 125 0.05 10.22 -15.69
CA SER A 125 -1.05 10.60 -14.81
C SER A 125 -1.61 11.95 -15.26
N ASN A 126 -2.85 11.98 -15.77
CA ASN A 126 -3.56 13.24 -15.94
C ASN A 126 -3.89 13.81 -14.56
N ASN A 127 -3.32 14.95 -14.20
CA ASN A 127 -3.43 15.57 -12.87
C ASN A 127 -4.23 16.89 -12.90
N THR A 128 -4.91 17.22 -14.01
CA THR A 128 -5.68 18.47 -14.15
C THR A 128 -6.87 18.58 -13.22
N HIS A 129 -7.34 17.46 -12.67
CA HIS A 129 -8.45 17.40 -11.72
C HIS A 129 -8.00 17.60 -10.26
N LEU A 130 -6.69 17.65 -9.99
CA LEU A 130 -6.17 17.87 -8.65
C LEU A 130 -6.47 19.31 -8.22
N LYS A 131 -7.01 19.46 -7.01
CA LYS A 131 -7.28 20.75 -6.37
C LYS A 131 -6.45 20.87 -5.10
N MET A 132 -6.24 22.11 -4.66
CA MET A 132 -5.64 22.39 -3.35
C MET A 132 -6.49 21.71 -2.27
N PHE A 133 -5.83 20.97 -1.40
CA PHE A 133 -6.47 20.34 -0.25
C PHE A 133 -6.70 21.43 0.80
N SER A 134 -7.91 21.95 0.92
CA SER A 134 -8.23 23.05 1.83
C SER A 134 -9.55 22.80 2.57
N CYS A 135 -9.58 23.20 3.85
CA CYS A 135 -10.74 23.11 4.75
C CYS A 135 -12.05 23.68 4.14
N LEU A 136 -11.94 24.69 3.27
CA LEU A 136 -13.09 25.37 2.64
C LEU A 136 -13.99 24.45 1.79
N TYR A 137 -13.52 23.26 1.40
CA TYR A 137 -14.31 22.30 0.63
C TYR A 137 -15.14 21.33 1.49
N TYR A 138 -14.94 21.32 2.82
CA TYR A 138 -15.56 20.37 3.76
C TYR A 138 -16.44 21.05 4.83
N GLN A 139 -16.80 22.33 4.65
CA GLN A 139 -17.85 23.02 5.42
C GLN A 139 -19.19 22.92 4.68
#